data_AF-A0AAD0L089-F1
#
_entry.id   AF-A0AAD0L089-F1
#
_cell.length_a   1.000
_cell.length_b   1.000
_cell.length_c   1.000
_cell.angle_alpha   90.00
_cell.angle_beta   90.00
_cell.angle_gamma   90.00
#
_symmetry.space_group_name_H-M   'P 1'
#
loop_
_entity.id
_entity.type
_entity.pdbx_description
1 polymer ?
#
loop_
_entity_poly.entity_id
_entity_poly.type
_entity_poly.pdbx_seq_one_letter_code
_entity_poly.pdbx_strand_id
1 'polypeptide(L)'
;MPCNHKIQFLRELIPSFECEPGCHDCCGPVTTSSEEMARLPRKTQAEQDAALERLDCVHLGPQGCTVYEERPLICRLFGTTPRMACPRGRGPQQPIEPEAERLIHGYIASTRQVLV
;
A
#
# COMPACT_ATOMS: atom_id res chain seq x y z
N MET A 1 9.63 -15.35 15.90
CA MET A 1 9.90 -14.68 14.60
C MET A 1 9.75 -13.18 14.80
N PRO A 2 10.84 -12.40 14.78
CA PRO A 2 10.84 -11.02 15.28
C PRO A 2 10.36 -9.94 14.28
N CYS A 3 9.93 -10.28 13.06
CA CYS A 3 9.60 -9.28 12.03
C CYS A 3 8.12 -8.81 11.99
N ASN A 4 7.20 -9.43 12.73
CA ASN A 4 5.77 -9.06 12.62
C ASN A 4 5.47 -7.70 13.27
N HIS A 5 6.07 -7.43 14.43
CA HIS A 5 5.78 -6.22 15.20
C HIS A 5 6.22 -4.93 14.50
N LYS A 6 7.29 -4.98 13.67
CA LYS A 6 7.80 -3.79 12.99
C LYS A 6 6.83 -3.28 11.92
N ILE A 7 6.29 -4.16 11.07
CA ILE A 7 5.31 -3.76 10.05
C ILE A 7 4.05 -3.21 10.72
N GLN A 8 3.57 -3.87 11.78
CA GLN A 8 2.41 -3.41 12.53
C GLN A 8 2.64 -2.02 13.14
N PHE A 9 3.75 -1.81 13.84
CA PHE A 9 4.13 -0.52 14.40
C PHE A 9 4.17 0.58 13.31
N LEU A 10 4.78 0.30 12.16
CA LEU A 10 4.84 1.26 11.06
C LEU A 10 3.45 1.56 10.47
N ARG A 11 2.55 0.57 10.42
CA ARG A 11 1.15 0.78 9.97
C ARG A 11 0.39 1.68 10.95
N GLU A 12 0.61 1.55 12.24
CA GLU A 12 -0.04 2.35 13.29
C GLU A 12 0.37 3.84 13.23
N LEU A 13 1.56 4.14 12.73
CA LEU A 13 2.01 5.53 12.51
C LEU A 13 1.33 6.21 11.30
N ILE A 14 0.70 5.44 10.41
CA ILE A 14 0.07 5.99 9.20
C ILE A 14 -1.39 6.33 9.53
N PRO A 15 -1.79 7.60 9.45
CA PRO A 15 -3.18 7.98 9.63
C PRO A 15 -4.07 7.31 8.57
N SER A 16 -5.24 6.82 8.98
CA SER A 16 -6.21 6.21 8.06
C SER A 16 -7.20 7.25 7.52
N PHE A 17 -7.70 6.98 6.32
CA PHE A 17 -8.84 7.69 5.73
C PHE A 17 -9.58 6.74 4.80
N GLU A 18 -10.80 7.10 4.42
CA GLU A 18 -11.62 6.33 3.49
C GLU A 18 -11.60 6.93 2.08
N CYS A 19 -11.31 6.08 1.10
CA CYS A 19 -11.47 6.41 -0.32
C CYS A 19 -12.95 6.58 -0.69
N GLU A 20 -13.22 7.29 -1.78
CA GLU A 20 -14.57 7.31 -2.36
C GLU A 20 -14.97 5.90 -2.84
N PRO A 21 -16.26 5.52 -2.76
CA PRO A 21 -16.73 4.23 -3.24
C PRO A 21 -16.35 4.01 -4.71
N GLY A 22 -15.69 2.89 -5.00
CA GLY A 22 -15.24 2.54 -6.36
C GLY A 22 -13.99 3.28 -6.83
N CYS A 23 -13.37 4.14 -6.01
CA CYS A 23 -12.13 4.82 -6.39
C CYS A 23 -10.94 3.86 -6.42
N HIS A 24 -10.20 3.89 -7.53
CA HIS A 24 -8.97 3.12 -7.73
C HIS A 24 -7.87 3.95 -8.40
N ASP A 25 -7.98 5.28 -8.39
CA ASP A 25 -7.05 6.19 -9.07
C ASP A 25 -5.62 6.12 -8.50
N CYS A 26 -5.46 5.69 -7.24
CA CYS A 26 -4.15 5.43 -6.63
C CYS A 26 -3.70 3.96 -6.73
N CYS A 27 -4.57 3.06 -7.20
CA CYS A 27 -4.29 1.63 -7.25
C CYS A 27 -3.57 1.30 -8.56
N GLY A 28 -2.31 0.91 -8.47
CA GLY A 28 -1.51 0.53 -9.63
C GLY A 28 -0.38 -0.44 -9.24
N PRO A 29 0.58 -0.69 -10.15
CA PRO A 29 1.72 -1.54 -9.87
C PRO A 29 2.60 -0.91 -8.80
N VAL A 30 2.73 -1.59 -7.68
CA VAL A 30 3.54 -1.17 -6.53
C VAL A 30 4.41 -2.31 -6.06
N THR A 31 5.54 -1.97 -5.46
CA THR A 31 6.40 -2.96 -4.82
C THR A 31 6.20 -2.95 -3.30
N THR A 32 6.26 -4.13 -2.69
CA THR A 32 6.16 -4.30 -1.24
C THR A 32 7.30 -5.20 -0.73
N SER A 33 7.56 -5.19 0.58
CA SER A 33 8.57 -6.09 1.13
C SER A 33 8.15 -7.55 0.96
N SER A 34 9.12 -8.47 0.87
CA SER A 34 8.81 -9.91 0.82
C SER A 34 8.00 -10.40 2.03
N GLU A 35 8.11 -9.73 3.18
CA GLU A 35 7.34 -10.04 4.40
C GLU A 35 5.88 -9.58 4.31
N GLU A 36 5.63 -8.43 3.69
CA GLU A 36 4.28 -7.94 3.42
C GLU A 36 3.61 -8.78 2.31
N MET A 37 4.34 -9.10 1.24
CA MET A 37 3.85 -9.97 0.16
C MET A 37 3.41 -11.35 0.68
N ALA A 38 4.12 -11.89 1.67
CA ALA A 38 3.76 -13.17 2.29
C ALA A 38 2.42 -13.15 3.05
N ARG A 39 1.89 -11.97 3.38
CA ARG A 39 0.57 -11.80 4.03
C ARG A 39 -0.58 -11.67 3.03
N LEU A 40 -0.27 -11.40 1.76
CA LEU A 40 -1.28 -11.23 0.72
C LEU A 40 -1.71 -12.60 0.15
N PRO A 41 -2.97 -12.74 -0.29
CA PRO A 41 -3.41 -13.93 -1.01
C PRO A 41 -2.56 -14.15 -2.25
N ARG A 42 -2.13 -15.40 -2.49
CA ARG A 42 -1.33 -15.70 -3.69
C ARG A 42 -2.16 -15.48 -4.96
N LYS A 43 -1.56 -14.82 -5.93
CA LYS A 43 -2.08 -14.64 -7.29
C LYS A 43 -1.26 -15.47 -8.26
N THR A 44 -1.89 -15.91 -9.34
CA THR A 44 -1.21 -16.60 -10.42
C THR A 44 -0.40 -15.61 -11.24
N GLN A 45 0.65 -16.09 -11.92
CA GLN A 45 1.45 -15.25 -12.81
C GLN A 45 0.57 -14.60 -13.89
N ALA A 46 -0.39 -15.36 -14.46
CA ALA A 46 -1.31 -14.84 -15.46
C ALA A 46 -2.20 -13.68 -14.94
N GLU A 47 -2.68 -13.77 -13.69
CA GLU A 47 -3.42 -12.66 -13.07
C GLU A 47 -2.53 -11.42 -12.87
N GLN A 48 -1.28 -11.63 -12.43
CA GLN A 48 -0.32 -10.54 -12.21
C GLN A 48 0.07 -9.87 -13.53
N ASP A 49 0.35 -10.65 -14.57
CA ASP A 49 0.70 -10.14 -15.90
C ASP A 49 -0.47 -9.34 -16.50
N ALA A 50 -1.70 -9.86 -16.43
CA ALA A 50 -2.88 -9.16 -16.91
C ALA A 50 -3.15 -7.84 -16.15
N ALA A 51 -2.90 -7.81 -14.84
CA ALA A 51 -2.99 -6.59 -14.05
C ALA A 51 -1.91 -5.57 -14.44
N LEU A 52 -0.67 -6.04 -14.64
CA LEU A 52 0.46 -5.21 -15.04
C LEU A 52 0.27 -4.61 -16.43
N GLU A 53 -0.25 -5.38 -17.39
CA GLU A 53 -0.59 -4.89 -18.75
C GLU A 53 -1.60 -3.73 -18.70
N ARG A 54 -2.52 -3.77 -17.73
CA ARG A 54 -3.51 -2.71 -17.48
C ARG A 54 -3.01 -1.58 -16.59
N LEU A 55 -1.80 -1.69 -16.05
CA LEU A 55 -1.25 -0.79 -15.03
C LEU A 55 -2.12 -0.72 -13.75
N ASP A 56 -2.79 -1.82 -13.43
CA ASP A 56 -3.63 -1.98 -12.25
C ASP A 56 -2.91 -2.80 -11.16
N CYS A 57 -3.47 -2.81 -9.96
CA CYS A 57 -3.08 -3.75 -8.90
C CYS A 57 -3.83 -5.09 -9.07
N VAL A 58 -3.13 -6.22 -8.96
CA VAL A 58 -3.74 -7.57 -9.05
C VAL A 58 -4.78 -7.87 -7.95
N HIS A 59 -4.77 -7.10 -6.86
CA HIS A 59 -5.75 -7.19 -5.76
C HIS A 59 -6.89 -6.16 -5.88
N LEU A 60 -6.99 -5.45 -7.00
CA LEU A 60 -8.11 -4.57 -7.26
C LEU A 60 -9.31 -5.39 -7.74
N GLY A 61 -10.38 -5.41 -6.95
CA GLY A 61 -11.66 -5.99 -7.31
C GLY A 61 -12.67 -4.94 -7.78
N PRO A 62 -13.86 -5.36 -8.23
CA PRO A 62 -14.90 -4.46 -8.73
C PRO A 62 -15.45 -3.48 -7.68
N GLN A 63 -15.26 -3.78 -6.39
CA GLN A 63 -15.71 -2.96 -5.26
C GLN A 63 -14.55 -2.26 -4.54
N GLY A 64 -13.33 -2.33 -5.07
CA GLY A 64 -12.12 -1.77 -4.47
C GLY A 64 -11.10 -2.85 -4.09
N CYS A 65 -10.14 -2.47 -3.23
CA CYS A 65 -9.02 -3.34 -2.85
C CYS A 65 -9.51 -4.55 -2.03
N THR A 66 -9.28 -5.76 -2.52
CA THR A 66 -9.68 -7.00 -1.82
C THR A 66 -8.80 -7.34 -0.62
N VAL A 67 -7.69 -6.61 -0.44
CA VAL A 67 -6.72 -6.77 0.66
C VAL A 67 -6.62 -5.51 1.51
N TYR A 68 -7.70 -4.73 1.62
CA TYR A 68 -7.70 -3.40 2.23
C TYR A 68 -7.05 -3.35 3.63
N GLU A 69 -7.36 -4.34 4.47
CA GLU A 69 -6.80 -4.48 5.83
C GLU A 69 -5.33 -4.86 5.83
N GLU A 70 -4.90 -5.68 4.87
CA GLU A 70 -3.51 -6.12 4.74
C GLU A 70 -2.70 -5.27 3.76
N ARG A 71 -3.20 -4.08 3.39
CA ARG A 71 -2.51 -3.18 2.47
C ARG A 71 -1.06 -2.96 2.91
N PRO A 72 -0.11 -3.12 1.98
CA PRO A 72 1.28 -2.73 2.17
C PRO A 72 1.44 -1.30 2.70
N LEU A 73 2.56 -1.05 3.37
CA LEU A 73 2.95 0.27 3.85
C LEU A 73 2.94 1.30 2.72
N ILE A 74 3.47 0.96 1.54
CA ILE A 74 3.45 1.87 0.38
C ILE A 74 2.03 2.25 -0.03
N CYS A 75 1.09 1.29 -0.04
CA CYS A 75 -0.31 1.53 -0.40
C CYS A 75 -1.01 2.46 0.60
N ARG A 76 -0.58 2.44 1.87
CA ARG A 76 -1.12 3.29 2.94
C ARG A 76 -0.54 4.71 2.92
N LEU A 77 0.62 4.91 2.30
CA LEU A 77 1.21 6.25 2.13
C LEU A 77 0.45 7.11 1.10
N PHE A 78 -0.20 6.49 0.12
CA PHE A 78 -1.03 7.22 -0.84
C PHE A 78 -2.21 7.91 -0.13
N GLY A 79 -2.30 9.23 -0.32
CA GLY A 79 -3.29 10.09 0.30
C GLY A 79 -2.96 10.54 1.72
N THR A 80 -1.88 10.05 2.33
CA THR A 80 -1.51 10.41 3.71
C THR A 80 -0.28 11.32 3.81
N THR A 81 0.54 11.39 2.75
CA THR A 81 1.66 12.35 2.61
C THR A 81 1.45 13.28 1.41
N PRO A 82 1.89 14.56 1.49
CA PRO A 82 1.89 15.47 0.34
C PRO A 82 2.66 14.96 -0.87
N ARG A 83 3.64 14.07 -0.68
CA ARG A 83 4.47 13.51 -1.77
C ARG A 83 3.76 12.44 -2.58
N MET A 84 2.71 11.84 -2.02
CA MET A 84 1.86 10.83 -2.65
C MET A 84 0.40 11.22 -2.43
N ALA A 85 0.04 12.45 -2.79
CA ALA A 85 -1.29 12.98 -2.59
C ALA A 85 -2.36 12.18 -3.37
N CYS A 86 -3.56 12.09 -2.82
CA CYS A 86 -4.69 11.48 -3.53
C CYS A 86 -5.10 12.38 -4.73
N PRO A 87 -5.28 11.82 -5.94
CA PRO A 87 -5.75 12.59 -7.10
C PRO A 87 -7.11 13.25 -6.91
N ARG A 88 -7.95 12.69 -6.02
CA ARG A 88 -9.28 13.22 -5.66
C ARG A 88 -9.25 14.20 -4.49
N GLY A 89 -8.07 14.56 -3.97
CA GLY A 89 -7.92 15.44 -2.82
C GLY A 89 -8.42 14.84 -1.49
N ARG A 90 -8.58 13.51 -1.42
CA ARG A 90 -8.93 12.80 -0.19
C ARG A 90 -7.70 12.58 0.68
N GLY A 91 -7.89 12.52 1.98
CA GLY A 91 -6.82 12.24 2.94
C GLY A 91 -7.32 12.37 4.39
N PRO A 92 -6.48 12.01 5.36
CA PRO A 92 -6.76 12.22 6.77
C PRO A 92 -6.78 13.73 7.10
N GLN A 93 -7.44 14.11 8.19
CA GLN A 93 -7.43 15.52 8.66
C GLN A 93 -6.02 16.02 8.96
N GLN A 94 -5.18 15.14 9.50
CA GLN A 94 -3.77 15.40 9.76
C GLN A 94 -2.94 14.45 8.88
N PRO A 95 -2.05 14.98 8.03
CA PRO A 95 -1.15 14.15 7.25
C PRO A 95 -0.18 13.39 8.17
N ILE A 96 0.47 12.37 7.62
CA ILE A 96 1.50 11.62 8.35
C ILE A 96 2.61 12.55 8.85
N GLU A 97 3.11 12.29 10.05
CA GLU A 97 4.26 13.01 10.58
C GLU A 97 5.51 12.76 9.71
N PRO A 98 6.34 13.79 9.42
CA PRO A 98 7.51 13.63 8.58
C PRO A 98 8.52 12.58 9.09
N GLU A 99 8.59 12.39 10.42
CA GLU A 99 9.45 11.36 11.01
C GLU A 99 8.91 9.95 10.77
N ALA A 100 7.61 9.74 10.94
CA ALA A 100 6.96 8.49 10.60
C ALA A 100 7.13 8.14 9.11
N GLU A 101 6.94 9.12 8.20
CA GLU A 101 7.17 8.93 6.77
C GLU A 101 8.62 8.47 6.47
N ARG A 102 9.61 9.10 7.13
CA ARG A 102 11.03 8.70 7.01
C ARG A 102 11.29 7.27 7.50
N LEU A 103 10.68 6.86 8.61
CA LEU A 103 10.83 5.50 9.15
C LEU A 103 10.27 4.45 8.16
N ILE A 104 9.12 4.74 7.56
CA ILE A 104 8.49 3.85 6.58
C ILE A 104 9.32 3.75 5.31
N HIS A 105 9.77 4.88 4.75
CA HIS A 105 10.67 4.87 3.60
C HIS A 105 12.00 4.17 3.90
N GLY A 106 12.54 4.34 5.11
CA GLY A 106 13.71 3.60 5.58
C GLY A 106 13.47 2.09 5.60
N TYR A 107 12.32 1.63 6.09
CA TYR A 107 11.95 0.22 6.04
C TYR A 107 11.86 -0.30 4.60
N ILE A 108 11.15 0.42 3.72
CA ILE A 108 11.01 0.05 2.30
C ILE A 108 12.39 -0.05 1.63
N ALA A 109 13.27 0.94 1.83
CA ALA A 109 14.61 0.94 1.26
C ALA A 109 15.53 -0.16 1.82
N SER A 110 15.29 -0.61 3.06
CA SER A 110 16.11 -1.63 3.74
C SER A 110 15.66 -3.07 3.50
N THR A 111 14.56 -3.29 2.76
CA THR A 111 13.98 -4.62 2.55
C THR A 111 13.90 -4.99 1.09
N ARG A 112 13.95 -6.30 0.79
CA ARG A 112 13.76 -6.80 -0.58
C ARG A 112 12.35 -6.50 -1.07
N GLN A 113 12.28 -5.67 -2.10
CA GLN A 113 11.04 -5.28 -2.75
C GLN A 113 10.63 -6.29 -3.83
N VAL A 114 9.34 -6.61 -3.86
CA VAL A 114 8.70 -7.53 -4.81
C VAL A 114 7.47 -6.84 -5.37
N LEU A 115 7.25 -6.95 -6.68
CA LEU A 115 6.04 -6.45 -7.32
C LEU A 115 4.84 -7.25 -6.81
N VAL A 116 3.80 -6.55 -6.36
CA VAL A 116 2.53 -7.13 -5.88
C VAL A 116 1.77 -7.79 -7.03
#